data_AF-A0A7X7KBU8-F1
#
_entry.id   AF-A0A7X7KBU8-F1
#
_cell.length_a   1.000
_cell.length_b   1.000
_cell.length_c   1.000
_cell.angle_alpha   90.00
_cell.angle_beta   90.00
_cell.angle_gamma   90.00
#
_symmetry.space_group_name_H-M   'P 1'
#
loop_
_entity.id
_entity.type
_entity.pdbx_description
1 polymer ?
#
loop_
_entity_poly.entity_id
_entity_poly.type
_entity_poly.pdbx_seq_one_letter_code
_entity_poly.pdbx_strand_id
1 'polypeptide(L)'
;MAGYGAAPVPWGVKWGGAEQCRFLKNLLLQPVDGGSGLRLNSTGDDLLRLAMQLDREVERRVRHPFLSVRRQLRLPCLWAGFKPADAKNLTGAGPELEAYSRRTGKPAERLLVGMRREYFGLALYPYSWVSHHWRRAAAVFADLQRFPRRQVFSLANPSEDLIGFQDAAEFDLVKSRFRTTDKRPPRSAQKPAAATV
;
A
#
# COMPACT_ATOMS: atom_id res chain seq x y z
N MET A 1 -13.47 -2.43 3.91
CA MET A 1 -12.11 -2.67 4.45
C MET A 1 -11.40 -3.70 3.58
N ALA A 2 -10.12 -3.49 3.29
CA ALA A 2 -9.28 -4.45 2.56
C ALA A 2 -7.88 -4.45 3.16
N GLY A 3 -7.21 -5.60 3.12
CA GLY A 3 -5.82 -5.75 3.54
C GLY A 3 -4.95 -6.17 2.36
N TYR A 4 -3.87 -5.44 2.13
CA TYR A 4 -2.94 -5.68 1.04
C TYR A 4 -1.53 -5.94 1.58
N GLY A 5 -0.86 -6.93 1.00
CA GLY A 5 0.56 -7.19 1.19
C GLY A 5 1.42 -6.43 0.18
N ALA A 6 2.72 -6.68 0.25
CA ALA A 6 3.71 -6.20 -0.70
C ALA A 6 4.46 -7.37 -1.33
N ALA A 7 4.97 -7.18 -2.54
CA ALA A 7 5.85 -8.12 -3.22
C ALA A 7 6.98 -7.40 -3.97
N PRO A 8 8.16 -8.02 -4.08
CA PRO A 8 9.22 -7.48 -4.94
C PRO A 8 8.81 -7.54 -6.41
N VAL A 9 9.21 -6.53 -7.17
CA VAL A 9 9.13 -6.49 -8.64
C VAL A 9 10.49 -6.04 -9.19
N PRO A 10 10.82 -6.29 -10.47
CA PRO A 10 12.15 -6.01 -11.00
C PRO A 10 12.63 -4.57 -10.73
N TRP A 11 11.78 -3.56 -10.80
CA TRP A 11 12.20 -2.16 -10.58
C TRP A 11 11.94 -1.64 -9.16
N GLY A 12 11.43 -2.46 -8.24
CA GLY A 12 10.77 -1.88 -7.07
C GLY A 12 10.04 -2.84 -6.13
N VAL A 13 9.00 -2.30 -5.50
CA VAL A 13 8.03 -3.04 -4.69
C VAL A 13 6.63 -2.76 -5.21
N LYS A 14 5.83 -3.81 -5.38
CA LYS A 14 4.39 -3.73 -5.65
C LYS A 14 3.61 -3.84 -4.35
N TRP A 15 2.82 -2.81 -4.05
CA TRP A 15 1.85 -2.81 -2.96
C TRP A 15 0.47 -3.18 -3.51
N GLY A 16 -0.15 -4.23 -2.98
CA GLY A 16 -1.46 -4.66 -3.46
C GLY A 16 -1.45 -5.36 -4.82
N GLY A 17 -2.60 -5.30 -5.50
CA GLY A 17 -2.97 -6.16 -6.62
C GLY A 17 -3.76 -7.39 -6.18
N ALA A 18 -4.30 -8.13 -7.16
CA ALA A 18 -5.18 -9.27 -6.92
C ALA A 18 -4.54 -10.32 -6.00
N GLU A 19 -3.29 -10.70 -6.28
CA GLU A 19 -2.53 -11.70 -5.53
C GLU A 19 -2.10 -11.24 -4.14
N GLN A 20 -1.89 -9.93 -3.94
CA GLN A 20 -1.50 -9.40 -2.64
C GLN A 20 -2.69 -8.97 -1.78
N CYS A 21 -3.92 -9.06 -2.28
CA CYS A 21 -5.09 -8.85 -1.47
C CYS A 21 -5.30 -10.04 -0.52
N ARG A 22 -5.07 -9.81 0.77
CA ARG A 22 -5.13 -10.82 1.83
C ARG A 22 -6.54 -11.02 2.37
N PHE A 23 -7.32 -9.95 2.45
CA PHE A 23 -8.75 -10.00 2.75
C PHE A 23 -9.49 -8.81 2.15
N LEU A 24 -10.79 -9.00 1.92
CA LEU A 24 -11.74 -7.95 1.56
C LEU A 24 -13.01 -8.13 2.39
N LYS A 25 -13.43 -7.08 3.08
CA LYS A 25 -14.67 -7.03 3.85
C LYS A 25 -15.47 -5.80 3.44
N ASN A 26 -16.62 -6.01 2.81
CA ASN A 26 -17.60 -4.96 2.65
C ASN A 26 -18.34 -4.75 3.99
N LEU A 27 -18.24 -3.54 4.55
CA LEU A 27 -18.85 -3.21 5.83
C LEU A 27 -20.36 -2.93 5.71
N LEU A 28 -20.86 -2.72 4.49
CA LEU A 28 -22.29 -2.54 4.22
C LEU A 28 -23.08 -3.86 4.26
N LEU A 29 -22.38 -5.00 4.21
CA LEU A 29 -23.03 -6.32 4.22
C LEU A 29 -23.25 -6.79 5.65
N GLN A 30 -24.51 -7.03 6.01
CA GLN A 30 -24.87 -7.67 7.26
C GLN A 30 -24.42 -9.14 7.27
N PRO A 31 -24.00 -9.68 8.43
CA PRO A 31 -23.82 -11.12 8.60
C PRO A 31 -25.14 -11.85 8.29
N VAL A 32 -25.06 -12.99 7.62
CA VAL A 32 -26.19 -13.90 7.38
C VAL A 32 -25.87 -15.27 7.96
N ASP A 33 -26.91 -16.00 8.38
CA ASP A 33 -26.76 -17.35 8.91
C ASP A 33 -26.20 -18.30 7.85
N GLY A 34 -25.22 -19.12 8.24
CA GLY A 34 -24.46 -19.97 7.32
C GLY A 34 -23.53 -19.23 6.36
N GLY A 35 -23.47 -17.89 6.42
CA GLY A 35 -22.58 -17.09 5.59
C GLY A 35 -21.11 -17.30 5.94
N SER A 36 -20.27 -17.49 4.93
CA SER A 36 -18.82 -17.56 5.08
C SER A 36 -18.17 -16.18 4.97
N GLY A 37 -17.02 -16.01 5.61
CA GLY A 37 -16.21 -14.80 5.51
C GLY A 37 -15.86 -14.18 6.86
N LEU A 38 -15.11 -13.08 6.80
CA LEU A 38 -14.54 -12.48 7.98
C LEU A 38 -15.61 -11.78 8.82
N ARG A 39 -15.84 -12.25 10.05
CA ARG A 39 -16.75 -11.60 11.02
C ARG A 39 -15.98 -10.51 11.77
N LEU A 40 -16.56 -9.31 11.81
CA LEU A 40 -16.10 -8.23 12.67
C LEU A 40 -16.95 -8.28 13.94
N ASN A 41 -16.41 -8.91 14.96
CA ASN A 41 -17.06 -9.11 16.25
C ASN A 41 -15.99 -9.10 17.35
N SER A 42 -16.42 -9.27 18.60
CA SER A 42 -15.52 -9.32 19.77
C SER A 42 -14.51 -10.47 19.72
N THR A 43 -14.75 -11.53 18.94
CA THR A 43 -13.76 -12.62 18.76
C THR A 43 -12.58 -12.21 17.87
N GLY A 44 -12.73 -11.14 17.06
CA GLY A 44 -11.68 -10.51 16.26
C GLY A 44 -11.44 -9.07 16.69
N ASP A 45 -11.23 -8.86 17.99
CA ASP A 45 -11.20 -7.55 18.66
C ASP A 45 -10.27 -6.54 17.97
N ASP A 46 -9.04 -6.94 17.61
CA ASP A 46 -8.09 -6.04 16.94
C ASP A 46 -8.61 -5.48 15.62
N LEU A 47 -9.25 -6.33 14.81
CA LEU A 47 -9.77 -5.90 13.52
C LEU A 47 -11.05 -5.09 13.66
N LEU A 48 -11.89 -5.43 14.63
CA LEU A 48 -13.07 -4.63 14.99
C LEU A 48 -12.65 -3.24 15.47
N ARG A 49 -11.67 -3.15 16.38
CA ARG A 49 -11.09 -1.88 16.84
C ARG A 49 -10.52 -1.08 15.68
N LEU A 50 -9.78 -1.71 14.77
CA LEU A 50 -9.27 -1.03 13.58
C LEU A 50 -10.41 -0.49 12.72
N ALA A 51 -11.46 -1.29 12.47
CA ALA A 51 -12.63 -0.85 11.71
C ALA A 51 -13.28 0.39 12.33
N MET A 52 -13.54 0.35 13.64
CA MET A 52 -14.14 1.47 14.38
C MET A 52 -13.25 2.72 14.38
N GLN A 53 -11.93 2.55 14.49
CA GLN A 53 -10.99 3.67 14.40
C GLN A 53 -10.99 4.31 13.01
N LEU A 54 -11.03 3.51 11.94
CA LEU A 54 -11.09 4.02 10.57
C LEU A 54 -12.41 4.75 10.31
N ASP A 55 -13.53 4.19 10.76
CA ASP A 55 -14.85 4.80 10.63
C ASP A 55 -14.94 6.15 11.35
N ARG A 56 -14.46 6.20 12.60
CA ARG A 56 -14.36 7.44 13.38
C ARG A 56 -13.51 8.52 12.69
N GLU A 57 -12.40 8.14 12.05
CA GLU A 57 -11.57 9.09 11.30
C GLU A 57 -12.29 9.63 10.07
N VAL A 58 -13.07 8.81 9.36
CA VAL A 58 -13.89 9.25 8.23
C VAL A 58 -15.00 10.20 8.71
N GLU A 59 -15.75 9.83 9.75
CA GLU A 59 -16.80 10.68 10.32
C GLU A 59 -16.26 12.03 10.80
N ARG A 60 -15.11 12.03 11.48
CA ARG A 60 -14.45 13.26 11.93
C ARG A 60 -14.18 14.21 10.75
N ARG A 61 -13.85 13.65 9.59
CA ARG A 61 -13.54 14.44 8.38
C ARG A 61 -14.80 14.95 7.70
N VAL A 62 -15.87 14.18 7.70
CA VAL A 62 -17.20 14.65 7.26
C VAL A 62 -17.67 15.81 8.15
N ARG A 63 -17.50 15.70 9.47
CA ARG A 63 -17.89 16.73 10.45
C ARG A 63 -17.02 17.99 10.41
N HIS A 64 -15.77 17.88 9.99
CA HIS A 64 -14.83 19.00 9.94
C HIS A 64 -14.16 19.13 8.57
N PRO A 65 -14.88 19.63 7.54
CA PRO A 65 -14.38 19.71 6.16
C PRO A 65 -13.16 20.62 5.99
N PHE A 66 -12.94 21.56 6.92
CA PHE A 66 -11.79 22.47 6.92
C PHE A 66 -10.47 21.80 7.30
N LEU A 67 -10.50 20.58 7.87
CA LEU A 67 -9.27 19.88 8.22
C LEU A 67 -8.55 19.45 6.94
N SER A 68 -7.27 19.78 6.81
CA SER A 68 -6.47 19.43 5.63
C SER A 68 -6.48 17.93 5.36
N VAL A 69 -6.90 17.56 4.15
CA VAL A 69 -6.91 16.19 3.64
C VAL A 69 -5.81 16.07 2.60
N ARG A 70 -5.12 14.92 2.57
CA ARG A 70 -4.11 14.67 1.53
C ARG A 70 -4.83 14.49 0.19
N ARG A 71 -4.22 15.00 -0.89
CA ARG A 71 -4.74 14.77 -2.24
C ARG A 71 -4.35 13.42 -2.80
N GLN A 72 -3.29 12.81 -2.27
CA GLN A 72 -2.73 11.56 -2.77
C GLN A 72 -2.34 10.64 -1.62
N LEU A 73 -2.43 9.34 -1.88
CA LEU A 73 -1.85 8.30 -1.03
C LEU A 73 -0.34 8.55 -0.90
N ARG A 74 0.19 8.39 0.32
CA ARG A 74 1.63 8.33 0.53
C ARG A 74 2.02 6.89 0.82
N LEU A 75 3.03 6.38 0.12
CA LEU A 75 3.71 5.12 0.39
C LEU A 75 4.94 5.34 1.29
N PRO A 76 5.38 4.29 2.02
CA PRO A 76 6.61 4.38 2.81
C PRO A 76 7.82 4.57 1.91
N CYS A 77 8.82 5.29 2.40
CA CYS A 77 10.07 5.47 1.66
C CYS A 77 10.82 4.13 1.64
N LEU A 78 11.29 3.73 0.46
CA LEU A 78 12.03 2.48 0.28
C LEU A 78 13.54 2.73 0.31
N TRP A 79 14.26 1.79 0.92
CA TRP A 79 15.71 1.77 0.99
C TRP A 79 16.24 0.45 0.46
N ALA A 80 17.16 0.50 -0.51
CA ALA A 80 17.85 -0.69 -0.98
C ALA A 80 19.14 -0.89 -0.19
N GLY A 81 19.31 -2.09 0.35
CA GLY A 81 20.48 -2.52 1.10
C GLY A 81 21.40 -3.36 0.22
N PHE A 82 22.66 -2.93 0.15
CA PHE A 82 23.71 -3.59 -0.63
C PHE A 82 24.79 -4.12 0.29
N LYS A 83 25.38 -5.25 -0.10
CA LYS A 83 26.59 -5.74 0.56
C LYS A 83 27.71 -4.70 0.39
N PRO A 84 28.63 -4.55 1.36
CA PRO A 84 29.69 -3.55 1.28
C PRO A 84 30.54 -3.64 0.00
N ALA A 85 30.79 -4.85 -0.51
CA ALA A 85 31.52 -5.06 -1.76
C ALA A 85 30.76 -4.47 -2.97
N ASP A 86 29.44 -4.65 -3.01
CA ASP A 86 28.61 -4.13 -4.09
C ASP A 86 28.45 -2.61 -4.03
N ALA A 87 28.37 -2.07 -2.82
CA ALA A 87 28.15 -0.65 -2.57
C ALA A 87 29.25 0.26 -3.13
N LYS A 88 30.49 -0.23 -3.28
CA LYS A 88 31.65 0.55 -3.75
C LYS A 88 31.46 1.16 -5.14
N ASN A 89 30.74 0.46 -6.03
CA ASN A 89 30.55 0.87 -7.42
C ASN A 89 29.11 1.29 -7.71
N LEU A 90 28.36 1.74 -6.70
CA LEU A 90 27.00 2.22 -6.90
C LEU A 90 27.01 3.65 -7.43
N THR A 91 26.14 3.89 -8.41
CA THR A 91 25.85 5.20 -8.94
C THR A 91 24.39 5.55 -8.66
N GLY A 92 24.13 6.82 -8.40
CA GLY A 92 22.79 7.34 -8.24
C GLY A 92 22.24 7.83 -9.57
N ALA A 93 20.98 7.54 -9.86
CA ALA A 93 20.27 8.02 -11.04
C ALA A 93 18.77 8.18 -10.74
N GLY A 94 18.01 8.70 -11.70
CA GLY A 94 16.56 8.77 -11.65
C GLY A 94 16.00 10.15 -11.32
N PRO A 95 14.70 10.37 -11.64
CA PRO A 95 14.08 11.69 -11.57
C PRO A 95 14.01 12.24 -10.14
N GLU A 96 13.89 11.39 -9.13
CA GLU A 96 13.85 11.79 -7.73
C GLU A 96 15.19 12.35 -7.26
N LEU A 97 16.30 11.73 -7.67
CA LEU A 97 17.64 12.22 -7.36
C LEU A 97 17.94 13.51 -8.11
N GLU A 98 17.58 13.59 -9.39
CA GLU A 98 17.74 14.81 -10.18
C GLU A 98 16.95 15.98 -9.59
N ALA A 99 15.70 15.77 -9.20
CA ALA A 99 14.88 16.79 -8.56
C ALA A 99 15.49 17.25 -7.23
N TYR A 100 16.02 16.32 -6.43
CA TYR A 100 16.69 16.64 -5.17
C TYR A 100 18.00 17.40 -5.38
N SER A 101 18.78 17.01 -6.39
CA SER A 101 20.00 17.69 -6.85
C SER A 101 19.71 19.13 -7.25
N ARG A 102 18.75 19.35 -8.16
CA ARG A 102 18.31 20.68 -8.60
C ARG A 102 17.89 21.56 -7.42
N ARG A 103 17.13 21.01 -6.48
CA ARG A 103 16.65 21.76 -5.30
C ARG A 103 17.78 22.16 -4.34
N THR A 104 18.81 21.34 -4.21
CA THR A 104 19.89 21.55 -3.22
C THR A 104 21.17 22.12 -3.80
N GLY A 105 21.29 22.20 -5.13
CA GLY A 105 22.51 22.61 -5.83
C GLY A 105 23.69 21.66 -5.66
N LYS A 106 23.47 20.44 -5.14
CA LYS A 106 24.53 19.46 -4.85
C LYS A 106 24.58 18.38 -5.93
N PRO A 107 25.78 17.96 -6.35
CA PRO A 107 25.91 16.87 -7.33
C PRO A 107 25.39 15.54 -6.76
N ALA A 108 24.92 14.68 -7.66
CA ALA A 108 24.27 13.41 -7.35
C ALA A 108 25.18 12.48 -6.51
N GLU A 109 26.47 12.42 -6.80
CA GLU A 109 27.43 11.58 -6.09
C GLU A 109 27.56 12.01 -4.62
N ARG A 110 27.63 13.33 -4.38
CA ARG A 110 27.72 13.89 -3.03
C ARG A 110 26.45 13.63 -2.23
N LEU A 111 25.29 13.70 -2.88
CA LEU A 111 24.00 13.38 -2.26
C LEU A 111 23.90 11.91 -1.90
N LEU A 112 24.33 11.02 -2.79
CA LEU A 112 24.31 9.58 -2.56
C LEU A 112 25.19 9.20 -1.36
N VAL A 113 26.40 9.75 -1.28
CA VAL A 113 27.30 9.57 -0.12
C VAL A 113 26.65 10.11 1.16
N GLY A 114 26.07 11.31 1.11
CA GLY A 114 25.45 11.94 2.28
C GLY A 114 24.17 11.25 2.78
N MET A 115 23.47 10.52 1.92
CA MET A 115 22.26 9.76 2.28
C MET A 115 22.55 8.31 2.66
N ARG A 116 23.79 7.82 2.51
CA ARG A 116 24.17 6.47 2.89
C ARG A 116 23.87 6.23 4.37
N ARG A 117 23.26 5.08 4.67
CA ARG A 117 23.10 4.56 6.03
C ARG A 117 23.68 3.17 6.14
N GLU A 118 23.93 2.72 7.36
CA GLU A 118 24.35 1.35 7.63
C GLU A 118 23.32 0.65 8.50
N TYR A 119 22.92 -0.56 8.11
CA TYR A 119 21.93 -1.34 8.84
C TYR A 119 22.09 -2.83 8.53
N PHE A 120 22.14 -3.68 9.56
CA PHE A 120 22.39 -5.13 9.42
C PHE A 120 23.60 -5.47 8.53
N GLY A 121 24.67 -4.67 8.60
CA GLY A 121 25.87 -4.86 7.78
C GLY A 121 25.70 -4.51 6.29
N LEU A 122 24.56 -3.92 5.91
CA LEU A 122 24.28 -3.44 4.56
C LEU A 122 24.46 -1.93 4.48
N ALA A 123 24.97 -1.46 3.33
CA ALA A 123 24.93 -0.05 2.97
C ALA A 123 23.57 0.25 2.32
N LEU A 124 22.80 1.13 2.95
CA LEU A 124 21.46 1.51 2.53
C LEU A 124 21.48 2.83 1.75
N TYR A 125 20.74 2.86 0.65
CA TYR A 125 20.49 4.05 -0.16
C TYR A 125 18.99 4.18 -0.48
N PRO A 126 18.47 5.41 -0.67
CA PRO A 126 17.09 5.60 -1.12
C PRO A 126 16.84 4.81 -2.40
N TYR A 127 15.85 3.93 -2.41
CA TYR A 127 15.72 2.94 -3.49
C TYR A 127 15.42 3.59 -4.84
N SER A 128 14.64 4.67 -4.88
CA SER A 128 14.41 5.43 -6.12
C SER A 128 15.67 6.01 -6.75
N TRP A 129 16.72 6.22 -5.96
CA TRP A 129 17.98 6.77 -6.47
C TRP A 129 18.91 5.71 -7.05
N VAL A 130 18.66 4.43 -6.73
CA VAL A 130 19.52 3.31 -7.11
C VAL A 130 18.72 2.13 -7.67
N SER A 131 17.50 2.40 -8.15
CA SER A 131 16.55 1.39 -8.63
C SER A 131 17.10 0.63 -9.85
N HIS A 132 17.95 1.25 -10.66
CA HIS A 132 18.67 0.59 -11.76
C HIS A 132 19.67 -0.47 -11.31
N HIS A 133 20.11 -0.44 -10.04
CA HIS A 133 20.98 -1.46 -9.43
C HIS A 133 20.21 -2.55 -8.67
N TRP A 134 18.89 -2.66 -8.83
CA TRP A 134 18.03 -3.57 -8.06
C TRP A 134 18.53 -5.02 -7.98
N ARG A 135 19.12 -5.57 -9.05
CA ARG A 135 19.63 -6.95 -9.08
C ARG A 135 20.75 -7.21 -8.07
N ARG A 136 21.45 -6.15 -7.66
CA ARG A 136 22.55 -6.19 -6.70
C ARG A 136 22.09 -5.89 -5.28
N ALA A 137 20.84 -5.45 -5.10
CA ALA A 137 20.28 -5.22 -3.78
C ALA A 137 20.09 -6.56 -3.07
N ALA A 138 20.67 -6.70 -1.89
CA ALA A 138 20.52 -7.88 -1.05
C ALA A 138 19.16 -7.87 -0.32
N ALA A 139 18.64 -6.68 -0.02
CA ALA A 139 17.35 -6.49 0.63
C ALA A 139 16.75 -5.12 0.29
N VAL A 140 15.43 -5.01 0.41
CA VAL A 140 14.70 -3.73 0.36
C VAL A 140 13.95 -3.53 1.67
N PHE A 141 14.09 -2.35 2.25
CA PHE A 141 13.47 -1.97 3.52
C PHE A 141 12.46 -0.85 3.29
N ALA A 142 11.31 -0.94 3.97
CA ALA A 142 10.38 0.17 4.07
C ALA A 142 10.65 0.96 5.35
N ASP A 143 10.97 2.24 5.22
CA ASP A 143 11.12 3.15 6.35
C ASP A 143 9.74 3.61 6.83
N LEU A 144 9.34 3.07 7.98
CA LEU A 144 8.07 3.37 8.62
C LEU A 144 8.16 4.46 9.69
N GLN A 145 9.35 5.00 10.00
CA GLN A 145 9.55 5.94 11.12
C GLN A 145 8.73 7.22 10.95
N ARG A 146 8.63 7.72 9.72
CA ARG A 146 7.85 8.92 9.36
C ARG A 146 6.60 8.59 8.54
N PHE A 147 6.27 7.31 8.42
CA PHE A 147 5.11 6.86 7.68
C PHE A 147 3.85 7.03 8.53
N PRO A 148 2.81 7.76 8.06
CA PRO A 148 1.61 7.92 8.85
C PRO A 148 0.90 6.57 9.01
N ARG A 149 0.70 6.14 10.26
CA ARG A 149 -0.03 4.90 10.58
C ARG A 149 -1.46 4.89 10.03
N ARG A 150 -2.06 6.07 9.88
CA ARG A 150 -3.40 6.30 9.31
C ARG A 150 -3.34 7.49 8.38
N GLN A 151 -3.98 7.36 7.24
CA GLN A 151 -4.05 8.41 6.22
C GLN A 151 -5.49 8.55 5.77
N VAL A 152 -5.98 9.79 5.74
CA VAL A 152 -7.21 10.14 5.04
C VAL A 152 -6.83 11.00 3.86
N PHE A 153 -7.28 10.61 2.68
CA PHE A 153 -7.05 11.30 1.42
C PHE A 153 -8.32 11.27 0.58
N SER A 154 -8.49 12.28 -0.26
CA SER A 154 -9.64 12.38 -1.15
C SER A 154 -9.39 11.57 -2.41
N LEU A 155 -10.42 10.85 -2.87
CA LEU A 155 -10.43 10.18 -4.16
C LEU A 155 -11.35 10.98 -5.09
N ALA A 156 -10.80 11.52 -6.17
CA ALA A 156 -11.58 12.13 -7.25
C ALA A 156 -12.04 11.04 -8.23
N ASN A 157 -11.14 10.12 -8.56
CA ASN A 157 -11.40 8.96 -9.42
C ASN A 157 -10.83 7.70 -8.75
N PRO A 158 -11.65 6.90 -8.05
CA PRO A 158 -11.17 5.72 -7.32
C PRO A 158 -10.39 4.71 -8.16
N SER A 159 -10.66 4.59 -9.47
CA SER A 159 -9.92 3.67 -10.35
C SER A 159 -8.51 4.16 -10.70
N GLU A 160 -8.30 5.48 -10.71
CA GLU A 160 -7.01 6.10 -11.04
C GLU A 160 -6.21 6.42 -9.78
N ASP A 161 -6.86 6.93 -8.73
CA ASP A 161 -6.19 7.39 -7.51
C ASP A 161 -5.67 6.24 -6.62
N LEU A 162 -6.16 5.03 -6.85
CA LEU A 162 -5.78 3.82 -6.10
C LEU A 162 -4.88 2.88 -6.91
N ILE A 163 -4.46 3.29 -8.12
CA ILE A 163 -3.51 2.54 -8.96
C ILE A 163 -2.44 3.52 -9.46
N GLY A 164 -1.17 3.21 -9.27
CA GLY A 164 -0.13 4.05 -9.82
C GLY A 164 1.27 3.74 -9.31
N PHE A 165 2.12 4.75 -9.40
CA PHE A 165 3.53 4.68 -9.00
C PHE A 165 3.87 5.84 -8.06
N GLN A 166 4.74 5.56 -7.11
CA GLN A 166 5.41 6.56 -6.29
C GLN A 166 6.85 6.10 -6.07
N ASP A 167 7.84 6.86 -6.55
CA ASP A 167 9.24 6.48 -6.46
C ASP A 167 9.49 5.07 -7.08
N ALA A 168 10.29 4.23 -6.42
CA ALA A 168 10.50 2.82 -6.79
C ALA A 168 9.39 1.87 -6.30
N ALA A 169 8.15 2.36 -6.17
CA ALA A 169 7.02 1.55 -5.74
C ALA A 169 5.83 1.71 -6.70
N GLU A 170 5.21 0.58 -7.04
CA GLU A 170 3.90 0.57 -7.69
C GLU A 170 2.83 0.17 -6.67
N PHE A 171 1.60 0.65 -6.84
CA PHE A 171 0.49 0.26 -6.00
C PHE A 171 -0.78 -0.01 -6.82
N ASP A 172 -1.55 -1.01 -6.39
CA ASP A 172 -2.88 -1.33 -6.92
C ASP A 172 -3.78 -1.73 -5.74
N LEU A 173 -4.58 -0.79 -5.26
CA LEU A 173 -5.51 -0.99 -4.15
C LEU A 173 -6.96 -1.20 -4.65
N VAL A 174 -7.14 -1.38 -5.95
CA VAL A 174 -8.45 -1.63 -6.58
C VAL A 174 -8.62 -3.12 -6.82
N LYS A 175 -7.64 -3.76 -7.45
CA LYS A 175 -7.72 -5.18 -7.80
C LYS A 175 -7.67 -6.04 -6.54
N SER A 176 -8.50 -7.07 -6.53
CA SER A 176 -8.57 -8.03 -5.45
C SER A 176 -9.07 -9.34 -6.00
N ARG A 177 -8.39 -10.45 -5.67
CA ARG A 177 -8.88 -11.79 -5.97
C ARG A 177 -10.25 -12.11 -5.36
N PHE A 178 -10.69 -11.32 -4.37
CA PHE A 178 -12.01 -11.44 -3.74
C PHE A 178 -13.12 -10.65 -4.46
N ARG A 179 -12.79 -9.75 -5.40
CA ARG A 179 -13.79 -9.00 -6.18
C ARG A 179 -14.29 -9.78 -7.40
N THR A 180 -13.63 -10.88 -7.76
CA THR A 180 -13.91 -11.72 -8.94
C THR A 180 -15.03 -12.75 -8.75
N THR A 181 -15.83 -12.67 -7.68
CA THR A 181 -16.92 -13.62 -7.41
C THR A 181 -18.29 -12.97 -7.25
N ASP A 182 -18.62 -11.98 -8.08
CA ASP A 182 -20.03 -11.65 -8.38
C ASP A 182 -20.45 -12.33 -9.69
N LYS A 183 -20.36 -13.66 -9.71
CA LYS A 183 -21.33 -14.47 -10.44
C LYS A 183 -22.30 -15.03 -9.42
N ARG A 184 -23.09 -14.16 -8.83
CA ARG A 184 -24.33 -14.58 -8.18
C ARG A 184 -25.21 -15.16 -9.30
N PRO A 185 -25.60 -16.44 -9.29
CA PRO A 185 -26.61 -16.90 -10.23
C PRO A 185 -27.88 -16.04 -10.01
N PRO A 186 -28.61 -15.68 -11.07
CA PRO A 186 -29.79 -14.85 -10.97
C PRO A 186 -30.77 -15.45 -9.96
N ARG A 187 -31.41 -14.57 -9.20
CA ARG A 187 -32.30 -14.85 -8.07
C ARG A 187 -33.64 -15.46 -8.50
N SER A 188 -33.68 -16.18 -9.63
CA SER A 188 -34.89 -16.77 -10.24
C SER A 188 -35.02 -18.28 -10.02
N ALA A 189 -34.20 -18.91 -9.18
CA ALA A 189 -34.29 -20.34 -8.87
C ALA A 189 -34.81 -20.66 -7.45
N GLN A 190 -35.43 -19.71 -6.75
CA GLN A 190 -36.22 -20.02 -5.55
C GLN A 190 -37.69 -20.16 -5.95
N LYS A 191 -38.08 -21.37 -6.35
CA LYS A 191 -39.50 -21.76 -6.31
C LYS A 191 -39.98 -21.60 -4.86
N PRO A 192 -41.15 -20.98 -4.61
CA PRO A 192 -41.74 -21.06 -3.29
C PRO A 192 -42.07 -22.53 -3.01
N ALA A 193 -41.63 -23.03 -1.86
CA ALA A 193 -42.12 -24.31 -1.36
C ALA A 193 -43.64 -24.18 -1.22
N ALA A 194 -44.36 -25.03 -1.96
CA ALA A 194 -45.80 -25.12 -1.84
C ALA A 194 -46.14 -25.44 -0.38
N ALA A 195 -46.98 -24.60 0.22
CA ALA A 195 -47.67 -24.96 1.44
C ALA A 195 -48.62 -26.11 1.09
N THR A 196 -48.42 -27.28 1.70
CA THR A 196 -49.44 -28.33 1.74
C THR A 196 -50.02 -28.34 3.14
N VAL A 197 -51.34 -28.14 3.19
CA VAL A 197 -52.24 -28.23 4.35
C VAL A 197 -52.33 -29.68 4.81
#